data_AF-A0A2N7RLB5-F1
#
_entry.id   AF-A0A2N7RLB5-F1
#
_cell.length_a   1.000
_cell.length_b   1.000
_cell.length_c   1.000
_cell.angle_alpha   90.00
_cell.angle_beta   90.00
_cell.angle_gamma   90.00
#
_symmetry.space_group_name_H-M   'P 1'
#
loop_
_entity.id
_entity.type
_entity.pdbx_description
1 polymer ?
#
loop_
_entity_poly.entity_id
_entity_poly.type
_entity_poly.pdbx_seq_one_letter_code
_entity_poly.pdbx_strand_id
1 'polypeptide(L)'
;MNFLEKPIALQKLLKAVQQGLTRAQETVRAPSVAPRPVAPVVAEESSHPVPSFGGSAPQQLMVRPGIAVPAVAEGHGYNLSFDLPLREARDAFERMYFEHHLGREGGSMTRVAEKTGLERTHLYRKLKQLGVEPGKLAKKSL
;
A
#
# COMPACT_ATOMS: atom_id res chain seq x y z
N MET A 1 15.31 9.10 -26.66
CA MET A 1 15.03 7.74 -26.14
C MET A 1 15.97 6.75 -26.81
N ASN A 2 17.23 6.63 -26.34
CA ASN A 2 18.19 5.67 -26.87
C ASN A 2 18.45 4.56 -25.84
N PHE A 3 17.50 3.61 -25.74
CA PHE A 3 17.61 2.45 -24.83
C PHE A 3 18.72 1.46 -25.26
N LEU A 4 19.26 1.62 -26.47
CA LEU A 4 20.26 0.74 -27.11
C LEU A 4 21.72 1.13 -26.85
N GLU A 5 22.01 2.24 -26.16
CA GLU A 5 23.40 2.69 -25.91
C GLU A 5 24.14 1.90 -24.81
N LYS A 6 23.44 1.03 -24.08
CA LYS A 6 24.08 0.15 -23.10
C LYS A 6 24.43 -1.18 -23.80
N PRO A 7 25.70 -1.60 -23.86
CA PRO A 7 26.12 -2.78 -24.62
C PRO A 7 25.39 -4.08 -24.21
N ILE A 8 24.94 -4.15 -22.96
CA ILE A 8 24.20 -5.31 -22.40
C ILE A 8 22.74 -5.35 -22.90
N ALA A 9 22.12 -4.21 -23.21
CA ALA A 9 20.71 -4.15 -23.60
C ALA A 9 20.47 -4.72 -25.00
N LEU A 10 21.32 -4.36 -25.97
CA LEU A 10 21.26 -4.87 -27.34
C LEU A 10 21.56 -6.37 -27.40
N GLN A 11 22.60 -6.83 -26.69
CA GLN A 11 22.98 -8.24 -26.68
C GLN A 11 21.88 -9.13 -26.06
N LYS A 12 21.25 -8.69 -24.97
CA LYS A 12 20.12 -9.42 -24.37
C LYS A 12 18.89 -9.44 -25.27
N LEU A 13 18.62 -8.34 -25.97
CA LEU A 13 17.54 -8.25 -26.94
C LEU A 13 17.77 -9.22 -28.10
N LEU A 14 18.94 -9.19 -28.73
CA LEU A 14 19.30 -10.08 -29.84
C LEU A 14 19.24 -11.56 -29.42
N LYS A 15 19.74 -11.90 -28.22
CA LYS A 15 19.69 -13.26 -27.68
C LYS A 15 18.26 -13.74 -27.45
N ALA A 16 17.38 -12.88 -26.92
CA ALA A 16 15.97 -13.21 -26.70
C ALA A 16 15.21 -13.39 -28.02
N VAL A 17 15.48 -12.56 -29.03
CA VAL A 17 14.88 -12.68 -30.37
C VAL A 17 15.28 -13.99 -31.04
N GLN A 18 16.56 -14.36 -30.97
CA GLN A 18 17.05 -15.62 -31.55
C GLN A 18 16.40 -16.84 -30.87
N GLN A 19 16.29 -16.83 -29.53
CA GLN A 19 15.60 -17.88 -28.79
C GLN A 19 14.10 -17.98 -29.14
N GLY A 20 13.44 -16.84 -29.37
CA GLY A 20 12.04 -16.79 -29.78
C GLY A 20 11.80 -17.39 -31.17
N LEU A 21 12.66 -17.08 -32.14
CA LEU A 21 12.56 -17.62 -33.50
C LEU A 21 12.74 -19.14 -33.54
N THR A 22 13.70 -19.69 -32.79
CA THR A 22 13.90 -21.15 -32.73
C THR A 22 12.71 -21.85 -32.07
N ARG A 23 12.17 -21.31 -30.98
CA ARG A 23 11.03 -21.90 -30.26
C ARG A 23 9.70 -21.75 -31.01
N ALA A 24 9.51 -20.68 -31.78
CA ALA A 24 8.31 -20.49 -32.59
C ALA A 24 8.17 -21.55 -33.69
N GLN A 25 9.30 -22.07 -34.20
CA GLN A 25 9.30 -23.09 -35.25
C GLN A 25 8.85 -24.48 -34.74
N GLU A 26 8.99 -24.78 -33.45
CA GLU A 26 8.56 -26.05 -32.84
C GLU A 26 7.06 -26.09 -32.46
N THR A 27 6.40 -24.94 -32.32
CA THR A 27 5.02 -24.87 -31.77
C THR A 27 3.89 -24.93 -32.79
N VAL A 28 4.20 -25.03 -34.10
CA VAL A 28 3.18 -25.19 -35.16
C VAL A 28 2.59 -26.62 -35.19
N ARG A 29 3.13 -27.58 -34.43
CA ARG A 29 2.57 -28.94 -34.29
C ARG A 29 1.67 -29.08 -33.05
N ALA A 30 0.43 -28.59 -33.22
CA ALA A 30 -0.81 -28.94 -32.50
C ALA A 30 -0.89 -28.69 -30.97
N PRO A 31 -2.07 -28.28 -30.48
CA PRO A 31 -2.99 -29.32 -30.00
C PRO A 31 -4.46 -29.09 -30.37
N SER A 32 -5.12 -30.23 -30.56
CA SER A 32 -6.57 -30.43 -30.59
C SER A 32 -7.13 -30.58 -29.16
N VAL A 33 -8.45 -30.41 -29.03
CA VAL A 33 -9.37 -30.92 -27.98
C VAL A 33 -9.92 -29.92 -26.94
N ALA A 34 -11.06 -29.32 -27.33
CA ALA A 34 -12.40 -29.44 -26.72
C ALA A 34 -12.77 -28.73 -25.37
N PRO A 35 -14.08 -28.45 -25.14
CA PRO A 35 -14.58 -27.41 -24.23
C PRO A 35 -14.98 -27.93 -22.84
N ARG A 36 -15.04 -27.03 -21.85
CA ARG A 36 -15.57 -27.30 -20.50
C ARG A 36 -17.09 -27.04 -20.43
N PRO A 37 -17.88 -27.93 -19.79
CA PRO A 37 -19.33 -27.79 -19.65
C PRO A 37 -19.73 -26.93 -18.43
N VAL A 38 -20.96 -26.41 -18.51
CA VAL A 38 -21.69 -25.57 -17.54
C VAL A 38 -22.50 -26.39 -16.52
N ALA A 39 -22.88 -25.73 -15.41
CA ALA A 39 -24.02 -25.95 -14.49
C ALA A 39 -23.63 -26.27 -13.01
N PRO A 40 -24.53 -26.09 -12.02
CA PRO A 40 -25.62 -25.11 -11.87
C PRO A 40 -25.68 -24.44 -10.47
N VAL A 41 -26.61 -23.48 -10.39
CA VAL A 41 -27.20 -22.80 -9.23
C VAL A 41 -27.53 -23.68 -8.01
N VAL A 42 -27.32 -23.15 -6.81
CA VAL A 42 -27.94 -23.63 -5.57
C VAL A 42 -28.80 -22.52 -4.96
N ALA A 43 -30.07 -22.87 -4.72
CA ALA A 43 -31.01 -22.25 -3.78
C ALA A 43 -30.40 -22.30 -2.34
N GLU A 44 -30.88 -21.62 -1.31
CA GLU A 44 -32.25 -21.48 -0.84
C GLU A 44 -32.28 -20.52 0.35
N GLU A 45 -33.42 -19.87 0.46
CA GLU A 45 -34.05 -19.16 1.56
C GLU A 45 -33.80 -19.71 2.99
N SER A 46 -33.56 -18.81 3.95
CA SER A 46 -33.78 -19.07 5.38
C SER A 46 -33.95 -17.77 6.17
N SER A 47 -35.21 -17.34 6.22
CA SER A 47 -35.97 -16.80 7.35
C SER A 47 -35.20 -16.55 8.66
N HIS A 48 -35.08 -15.27 9.06
CA HIS A 48 -34.75 -14.88 10.43
C HIS A 48 -35.92 -14.06 11.01
N PRO A 49 -36.54 -14.50 12.13
CA PRO A 49 -37.61 -13.74 12.77
C PRO A 49 -37.05 -12.60 13.64
N VAL A 50 -37.75 -11.47 13.57
CA VAL A 50 -37.63 -10.31 14.45
C VAL A 50 -38.06 -10.64 15.89
N PRO A 51 -37.38 -10.06 16.89
CA PRO A 51 -38.03 -9.69 18.14
C PRO A 51 -38.03 -8.17 18.31
N SER A 52 -39.25 -7.62 18.34
CA SER A 52 -39.56 -6.32 18.93
C SER A 52 -39.58 -6.50 20.45
N PHE A 53 -38.83 -5.67 21.18
CA PHE A 53 -39.04 -5.50 22.61
C PHE A 53 -38.99 -4.02 22.98
N GLY A 54 -40.00 -3.65 23.77
CA GLY A 54 -40.43 -2.30 24.09
C GLY A 54 -39.41 -1.45 24.83
N GLY A 55 -39.62 -0.14 24.74
CA GLY A 55 -38.81 0.87 25.38
C GLY A 55 -38.92 0.90 26.90
N SER A 56 -37.89 1.48 27.51
CA SER A 56 -37.98 2.21 28.78
C SER A 56 -36.82 3.19 28.88
N ALA A 57 -37.17 4.39 29.36
CA ALA A 57 -36.37 5.60 29.58
C ALA A 57 -35.08 5.43 30.42
N PRO A 58 -34.37 6.51 30.72
CA PRO A 58 -32.91 6.56 30.78
C PRO A 58 -32.37 6.63 32.22
N GLN A 59 -31.26 5.95 32.54
CA GLN A 59 -30.56 6.18 33.80
C GLN A 59 -29.02 6.19 33.66
N GLN A 60 -28.51 7.40 33.85
CA GLN A 60 -27.29 7.77 34.58
C GLN A 60 -25.91 7.39 34.02
N LEU A 61 -25.35 8.42 33.37
CA LEU A 61 -23.95 8.68 33.11
C LEU A 61 -23.14 8.77 34.42
N MET A 62 -22.38 7.73 34.77
CA MET A 62 -21.28 7.84 35.75
C MET A 62 -20.02 8.32 35.04
N VAL A 63 -19.65 9.57 35.32
CA VAL A 63 -18.39 10.20 34.90
C VAL A 63 -17.26 9.67 35.77
N ARG A 64 -16.31 8.93 35.19
CA ARG A 64 -15.03 8.61 35.84
C ARG A 64 -14.08 9.82 35.67
N PRO A 65 -13.46 10.35 36.74
CA PRO A 65 -12.49 11.43 36.62
C PRO A 65 -11.20 10.92 35.97
N GLY A 66 -10.64 11.77 35.12
CA GLY A 66 -9.68 11.42 34.09
C GLY A 66 -8.29 11.05 34.60
N ILE A 67 -7.72 10.02 33.96
CA ILE A 67 -6.28 9.88 33.82
C ILE A 67 -5.88 10.90 32.75
N ALA A 68 -5.26 11.99 33.20
CA ALA A 68 -4.62 12.96 32.31
C ALA A 68 -3.48 12.24 31.56
N VAL A 69 -3.74 11.87 30.31
CA VAL A 69 -2.70 11.54 29.35
C VAL A 69 -1.94 12.84 29.04
N PRO A 70 -0.64 12.95 29.33
CA PRO A 70 0.14 14.10 28.88
C PRO A 70 0.33 13.95 27.37
N ALA A 71 -0.56 14.59 26.61
CA ALA A 71 -0.41 14.79 25.18
C ALA A 71 0.69 15.83 24.95
N VAL A 72 1.95 15.41 25.06
CA VAL A 72 3.07 16.12 24.41
C VAL A 72 2.99 15.85 22.91
N ALA A 73 1.96 16.40 22.28
CA ALA A 73 1.94 16.55 20.83
C ALA A 73 2.90 17.69 20.51
N GLU A 74 4.18 17.37 20.31
CA GLU A 74 5.08 18.26 19.60
C GLU A 74 4.51 18.50 18.21
N GLY A 75 3.77 19.60 18.09
CA GLY A 75 3.10 20.03 16.88
C GLY A 75 4.12 20.51 15.86
N HIS A 76 4.78 19.57 15.18
CA HIS A 76 5.31 19.83 13.86
C HIS A 76 4.09 20.13 12.98
N GLY A 77 3.87 21.41 12.68
CA GLY A 77 2.72 21.86 11.91
C GLY A 77 2.76 21.27 10.50
N TYR A 78 2.04 20.16 10.29
CA TYR A 78 1.83 19.57 8.98
C TYR A 78 0.72 20.36 8.29
N ASN A 79 1.08 21.24 7.35
CA ASN A 79 0.10 21.99 6.58
C ASN A 79 -0.28 21.21 5.32
N LEU A 80 -1.51 20.71 5.27
CA LEU A 80 -2.11 20.09 4.10
C LEU A 80 -3.00 21.12 3.40
N SER A 81 -2.65 21.51 2.18
CA SER A 81 -3.50 22.38 1.35
C SER A 81 -4.57 21.57 0.63
N PHE A 82 -5.83 22.02 0.71
CA PHE A 82 -6.97 21.42 0.02
C PHE A 82 -7.15 21.89 -1.43
N ASP A 83 -6.36 22.86 -1.86
CA ASP A 83 -6.37 23.38 -3.23
C ASP A 83 -5.68 22.45 -4.23
N LEU A 84 -4.92 21.45 -3.73
CA LEU A 84 -4.23 20.49 -4.58
C LEU A 84 -5.15 19.36 -5.07
N PRO A 85 -4.85 18.78 -6.24
CA PRO A 85 -5.47 17.55 -6.68
C PRO A 85 -5.35 16.44 -5.62
N LEU A 86 -6.38 15.60 -5.48
CA LEU A 86 -6.43 14.55 -4.46
C LEU A 86 -5.19 13.65 -4.43
N ARG A 87 -4.60 13.36 -5.60
CA ARG A 87 -3.35 12.58 -5.69
C ARG A 87 -2.21 13.27 -4.94
N GLU A 88 -2.03 14.57 -5.18
CA GLU A 88 -0.94 15.35 -4.59
C GLU A 88 -1.16 15.59 -3.11
N ALA A 89 -2.41 15.83 -2.70
CA ALA A 89 -2.76 15.94 -1.28
C ALA A 89 -2.44 14.64 -0.51
N ARG A 90 -2.71 13.47 -1.12
CA ARG A 90 -2.34 12.16 -0.55
C ARG A 90 -0.83 12.01 -0.45
N ASP A 91 -0.10 12.32 -1.52
CA ASP A 91 1.36 12.22 -1.52
C ASP A 91 1.99 13.17 -0.48
N ALA A 92 1.43 14.38 -0.30
CA ALA A 92 1.87 15.33 0.72
C ALA A 92 1.66 14.79 2.15
N PHE A 93 0.48 14.25 2.43
CA PHE A 93 0.19 13.59 3.72
C PHE A 93 1.17 12.43 3.96
N GLU A 94 1.33 11.55 2.99
CA GLU A 94 2.18 10.37 3.13
C GLU A 94 3.64 10.77 3.36
N ARG A 95 4.14 11.79 2.66
CA ARG A 95 5.48 12.35 2.88
C ARG A 95 5.66 12.76 4.34
N MET A 96 4.76 13.61 4.85
CA MET A 96 4.82 14.11 6.22
C MET A 96 4.67 12.98 7.26
N TYR A 97 3.79 12.03 7.00
CA TYR A 97 3.57 10.87 7.86
C TYR A 97 4.83 10.01 7.99
N PHE A 98 5.49 9.71 6.87
CA PHE A 98 6.71 8.92 6.90
C PHE A 98 7.90 9.70 7.45
N GLU A 99 8.00 11.01 7.17
CA GLU A 99 9.06 11.85 7.75
C GLU A 99 8.97 11.89 9.28
N HIS A 100 7.77 12.10 9.83
CA HIS A 100 7.54 12.05 11.26
C HIS A 100 8.00 10.72 11.88
N HIS A 101 7.62 9.59 11.26
CA HIS A 101 7.96 8.28 11.79
C HIS A 101 9.43 7.93 11.59
N LEU A 102 10.05 8.31 10.47
CA LEU A 102 11.49 8.16 10.25
C LEU A 102 12.30 8.93 11.28
N GLY A 103 11.93 10.19 11.57
CA GLY A 103 12.62 11.01 12.57
C GLY A 103 12.53 10.37 13.96
N ARG A 104 11.34 9.91 14.36
CA ARG A 104 11.11 9.26 15.66
C ARG A 104 11.81 7.92 15.82
N GLU A 105 11.88 7.11 14.77
CA GLU A 105 12.51 5.78 14.81
C GLU A 105 14.00 5.81 14.43
N GLY A 106 14.62 6.99 14.34
CA GLY A 106 16.05 7.15 14.03
C GLY A 106 16.44 6.67 12.62
N GLY A 107 15.52 6.73 11.66
CA GLY A 107 15.72 6.24 10.30
C GLY A 107 15.66 4.72 10.15
N SER A 108 15.22 3.97 11.17
CA SER A 108 15.05 2.52 11.07
C SER A 108 13.85 2.13 10.21
N MET A 109 14.12 1.63 9.00
CA MET A 109 13.08 1.18 8.07
C MET A 109 12.25 0.02 8.62
N THR A 110 12.87 -0.89 9.37
CA THR A 110 12.18 -2.05 9.95
C THR A 110 11.14 -1.60 10.96
N ARG A 111 11.51 -0.69 11.88
CA ARG A 111 10.58 -0.17 12.90
C ARG A 111 9.45 0.64 12.28
N VAL A 112 9.74 1.44 11.26
CA VAL A 112 8.70 2.20 10.54
C VAL A 112 7.75 1.27 9.77
N ALA A 113 8.25 0.21 9.14
CA ALA A 113 7.42 -0.79 8.47
C ALA A 113 6.45 -1.47 9.45
N GLU A 114 6.95 -1.93 10.61
CA GLU A 114 6.13 -2.54 11.67
C GLU A 114 5.07 -1.58 12.20
N LYS A 115 5.46 -0.34 12.48
CA LYS A 115 4.57 0.68 13.07
C LYS A 115 3.50 1.18 12.11
N THR A 116 3.82 1.26 10.82
CA THR A 116 2.87 1.67 9.78
C THR A 116 2.05 0.49 9.24
N GLY A 117 2.39 -0.74 9.63
CA GLY A 117 1.76 -1.96 9.10
C GLY A 117 2.03 -2.17 7.60
N LEU A 118 3.07 -1.52 7.06
CA LEU A 118 3.40 -1.59 5.65
C LEU A 118 4.58 -2.54 5.45
N GLU A 119 4.43 -3.47 4.50
CA GLU A 119 5.52 -4.32 4.03
C GLU A 119 6.77 -3.50 3.70
N ARG A 120 7.93 -3.93 4.22
CA ARG A 120 9.20 -3.19 4.07
C ARG A 120 9.53 -2.89 2.61
N THR A 121 9.29 -3.83 1.70
CA THR A 121 9.48 -3.66 0.24
C THR A 121 8.57 -2.56 -0.33
N HIS A 122 7.35 -2.45 0.16
CA HIS A 122 6.40 -1.42 -0.25
C HIS A 122 6.76 -0.06 0.34
N LEU A 123 7.22 -0.02 1.59
CA LEU A 123 7.72 1.19 2.23
C LEU A 123 8.85 1.82 1.41
N TYR A 124 9.86 1.04 0.99
CA TYR A 124 10.95 1.56 0.17
C TYR A 124 10.46 2.16 -1.16
N ARG A 125 9.54 1.47 -1.85
CA ARG A 125 8.97 1.99 -3.10
C ARG A 125 8.22 3.30 -2.86
N LYS A 126 7.47 3.37 -1.76
CA LYS A 126 6.68 4.54 -1.39
C LYS A 126 7.56 5.74 -1.03
N LEU A 127 8.59 5.55 -0.20
CA LEU A 127 9.56 6.59 0.14
C LEU A 127 10.26 7.14 -1.10
N LYS A 128 10.65 6.26 -2.03
CA LYS A 128 11.27 6.64 -3.30
C LYS A 128 10.32 7.45 -4.20
N GLN A 129 9.03 7.10 -4.26
CA GLN A 129 8.03 7.86 -5.00
C GLN A 129 7.79 9.25 -4.41
N LEU A 130 7.80 9.34 -3.08
CA LEU A 130 7.56 10.59 -2.34
C LEU A 130 8.80 11.49 -2.23
N GLY A 131 9.98 10.98 -2.58
CA GLY A 131 11.27 11.68 -2.47
C GLY A 131 11.84 11.77 -1.06
N VAL A 132 11.40 10.88 -0.15
CA VAL A 132 11.82 10.88 1.26
C VAL A 132 13.05 10.00 1.43
N GLU A 133 14.18 10.61 1.78
CA GLU A 133 15.45 9.90 1.98
C GLU A 133 15.71 9.62 3.48
N PRO A 134 15.67 8.36 3.93
CA PRO A 134 15.82 8.03 5.35
C PRO A 134 17.16 8.44 5.94
N GLY A 135 18.23 8.35 5.14
CA GLY A 135 19.59 8.71 5.57
C GLY A 135 19.81 10.21 5.79
N LYS A 136 18.96 11.08 5.23
CA LYS A 136 19.00 12.53 5.47
C LYS A 136 18.24 12.91 6.74
N LEU A 137 17.14 12.22 7.01
CA LEU A 137 16.27 12.53 8.14
C LEU A 137 16.84 12.05 9.48
N ALA A 138 17.52 10.91 9.49
CA ALA A 138 18.21 10.40 10.68
C ALA A 138 19.27 11.40 11.21
N LYS A 139 19.91 12.16 10.31
CA LYS A 139 20.92 13.17 10.67
C LYS A 139 20.33 14.51 11.13
N LYS A 140 19.06 14.78 10.83
CA LYS A 140 18.37 16.03 11.20
C LYS A 140 17.79 15.96 12.62
N SER A 141 17.64 14.75 13.17
CA SER A 141 17.06 14.51 14.49
C SER A 141 18.12 14.28 15.58
N LEU A 142 19.38 14.60 15.29
CA LEU A 142 20.57 14.37 16.14
C LEU A 142 21.35 15.68 16.22
#